data_AF-A0AAV5SX86-F1
#
_entry.id   AF-A0AAV5SX86-F1
#
_cell.length_a   1.000
_cell.length_b   1.000
_cell.length_c   1.000
_cell.angle_alpha   90.00
_cell.angle_beta   90.00
_cell.angle_gamma   90.00
#
_symmetry.space_group_name_H-M   'P 1'
#
loop_
_entity.id
_entity.type
_entity.pdbx_description
1 polymer ?
#
loop_
_entity_poly.entity_id
_entity_poly.type
_entity_poly.pdbx_seq_one_letter_code
_entity_poly.pdbx_strand_id
1 'polypeptide(L)'
;PQFIDKLTAYAADIRDLLLAYAANMDLNINHKFCYSKNVLTDRECAQQVAEWVVSFERSIAMASWAGTELRNYQQQYTAFDDLEEMDYRFQGLYLGAYVRALLSMAKGANINQFKVVVSQPSYFAALDGMFDAGYHSLEDYINYLAIHF
;
A
#
# COMPACT_ATOMS: atom_id res chain seq x y z
N PRO A 1 10.36 -25.76 1.96
CA PRO A 1 9.07 -26.32 2.47
C PRO A 1 8.38 -25.36 3.46
N GLN A 2 8.94 -25.14 4.66
CA GLN A 2 8.28 -24.35 5.71
C GLN A 2 7.93 -22.89 5.36
N PHE A 3 8.66 -22.24 4.46
CA PHE A 3 8.38 -20.85 4.07
C PHE A 3 7.18 -20.75 3.11
N ILE A 4 7.05 -21.70 2.18
CA ILE A 4 5.91 -21.76 1.25
C ILE A 4 4.64 -22.10 2.01
N ASP A 5 4.69 -23.07 2.93
CA ASP A 5 3.53 -23.45 3.75
C ASP A 5 3.03 -22.29 4.63
N LYS A 6 3.96 -21.48 5.16
CA LYS A 6 3.62 -20.26 5.92
C LYS A 6 2.97 -19.19 5.04
N LEU A 7 3.43 -19.02 3.80
CA LEU A 7 2.81 -18.09 2.85
C LEU A 7 1.42 -18.55 2.43
N THR A 8 1.20 -19.85 2.26
CA THR A 8 -0.11 -20.41 1.93
C THR A 8 -1.10 -20.26 3.10
N ALA A 9 -0.65 -20.50 4.34
CA ALA A 9 -1.47 -20.25 5.52
C ALA A 9 -1.82 -18.77 5.66
N TYR A 10 -0.84 -17.88 5.46
CA TYR A 10 -1.04 -16.44 5.51
C TYR A 10 -2.00 -15.93 4.42
N ALA A 11 -1.91 -16.47 3.20
CA ALA A 11 -2.90 -16.19 2.15
C ALA A 11 -4.31 -16.61 2.59
N ALA A 12 -4.47 -17.76 3.24
CA ALA A 12 -5.78 -18.19 3.75
C ALA A 12 -6.31 -17.24 4.84
N ASP A 13 -5.44 -16.74 5.72
CA ASP A 13 -5.83 -15.77 6.76
C ASP A 13 -6.27 -14.43 6.13
N ILE A 14 -5.53 -13.92 5.14
CA ILE A 14 -5.90 -12.71 4.38
C ILE A 14 -7.23 -12.90 3.68
N ARG A 15 -7.46 -14.06 3.04
CA ARG A 15 -8.73 -14.38 2.41
C ARG A 15 -9.88 -14.25 3.40
N ASP A 16 -9.74 -14.87 4.56
CA ASP A 16 -10.82 -14.93 5.55
C ASP A 16 -11.10 -13.53 6.13
N LEU A 17 -10.06 -12.68 6.25
CA LEU A 17 -10.22 -11.30 6.69
C LEU A 17 -10.87 -10.40 5.64
N LEU A 18 -10.48 -10.55 4.36
CA LEU A 18 -11.15 -9.91 3.21
C LEU A 18 -12.64 -10.19 3.17
N LEU A 19 -13.03 -11.45 3.40
CA LEU A 19 -14.42 -11.88 3.43
C LEU A 19 -15.17 -11.22 4.58
N ALA A 20 -14.56 -11.15 5.77
CA ALA A 20 -15.17 -10.51 6.93
C ALA A 20 -15.36 -9.00 6.73
N TYR A 21 -14.37 -8.32 6.15
CA TYR A 21 -14.45 -6.89 5.85
C TYR A 21 -15.53 -6.57 4.82
N ALA A 22 -15.53 -7.27 3.68
CA ALA A 22 -16.51 -7.06 2.61
C ALA A 22 -17.95 -7.33 3.11
N ALA A 23 -18.15 -8.35 3.95
CA ALA A 23 -19.45 -8.64 4.53
C ALA A 23 -19.93 -7.55 5.51
N ASN A 24 -19.02 -6.99 6.32
CA ASN A 24 -19.36 -5.94 7.28
C ASN A 24 -19.65 -4.59 6.61
N MET A 25 -19.02 -4.31 5.47
CA MET A 25 -19.14 -3.03 4.77
C MET A 25 -20.13 -3.05 3.60
N ASP A 26 -20.75 -4.20 3.30
CA ASP A 26 -21.60 -4.40 2.11
C ASP A 26 -20.88 -3.99 0.81
N LEU A 27 -19.57 -4.28 0.74
CA LEU A 27 -18.71 -3.91 -0.39
C LEU A 27 -18.57 -5.08 -1.36
N ASN A 28 -18.77 -4.80 -2.64
CA ASN A 28 -18.43 -5.73 -3.70
C ASN A 28 -16.98 -5.51 -4.14
N ILE A 29 -16.05 -6.32 -3.62
CA ILE A 29 -14.64 -6.27 -4.00
C ILE A 29 -14.49 -6.93 -5.38
N ASN A 30 -14.39 -6.11 -6.42
CA ASN A 30 -14.29 -6.56 -7.80
C ASN A 30 -12.85 -6.34 -8.29
N HIS A 31 -11.97 -7.32 -8.10
CA HIS A 31 -10.62 -7.24 -8.68
C HIS A 31 -10.66 -7.53 -10.18
N LYS A 32 -9.79 -6.86 -10.95
CA LYS A 32 -9.63 -7.06 -12.41
C LYS A 32 -9.52 -8.53 -12.85
N PHE A 33 -9.09 -9.42 -11.97
CA PHE A 33 -8.86 -10.84 -12.22
C PHE A 33 -10.10 -11.72 -12.00
N CYS A 34 -11.15 -11.23 -11.33
CA CYS A 34 -12.40 -11.94 -11.03
C CYS A 34 -13.63 -11.26 -11.65
N TYR A 35 -13.58 -10.97 -12.95
CA TYR A 35 -14.70 -10.33 -13.63
C TYR A 35 -16.01 -11.09 -13.36
N SER A 36 -17.03 -10.39 -12.85
CA SER A 36 -18.39 -10.90 -12.56
C SER A 36 -18.55 -11.91 -11.41
N LYS A 37 -17.51 -12.15 -10.61
CA LYS A 37 -17.57 -13.04 -9.43
C LYS A 37 -17.41 -12.21 -8.14
N ASN A 38 -18.25 -12.47 -7.15
CA ASN A 38 -18.15 -11.82 -5.84
C ASN A 38 -17.20 -12.65 -4.95
N VAL A 39 -16.16 -12.00 -4.41
CA VAL A 39 -15.21 -12.61 -3.47
C VAL A 39 -15.93 -13.30 -2.30
N LEU A 40 -17.05 -12.73 -1.82
CA LEU A 40 -17.86 -13.27 -0.73
C LEU A 40 -18.52 -14.62 -1.04
N THR A 41 -18.78 -14.91 -2.31
CA THR A 41 -19.56 -16.09 -2.71
C THR A 41 -18.77 -17.07 -3.58
N ASP A 42 -17.60 -16.68 -4.06
CA ASP A 42 -16.71 -17.50 -4.89
C ASP A 42 -15.35 -17.70 -4.21
N ARG A 43 -15.12 -18.93 -3.71
CA ARG A 43 -13.91 -19.32 -2.99
C ARG A 43 -12.65 -19.27 -3.86
N GLU A 44 -12.76 -19.52 -5.16
CA GLU A 44 -11.65 -19.46 -6.09
C GLU A 44 -11.21 -18.01 -6.30
N CYS A 45 -12.18 -17.10 -6.44
CA CYS A 45 -11.88 -15.68 -6.50
C CYS A 45 -11.23 -15.18 -5.20
N ALA A 46 -11.76 -15.58 -4.04
CA ALA A 46 -11.19 -15.20 -2.76
C ALA A 46 -9.73 -15.68 -2.60
N GLN A 47 -9.41 -16.88 -3.09
CA GLN A 47 -8.05 -17.40 -3.11
C GLN A 47 -7.11 -16.59 -4.01
N GLN A 48 -7.55 -16.19 -5.20
CA GLN A 48 -6.74 -15.38 -6.13
C GLN A 48 -6.44 -13.99 -5.56
N VAL A 49 -7.41 -13.36 -4.90
CA VAL A 49 -7.20 -12.07 -4.21
C VAL A 49 -6.18 -12.23 -3.09
N ALA A 50 -6.27 -13.28 -2.29
CA ALA A 50 -5.30 -13.55 -1.24
C ALA A 50 -3.87 -13.79 -1.78
N GLU A 51 -3.73 -14.57 -2.84
CA GLU A 51 -2.43 -14.78 -3.50
C GLU A 51 -1.86 -13.48 -4.07
N TRP A 52 -2.73 -12.63 -4.62
CA TRP A 52 -2.36 -11.29 -5.06
C TRP A 52 -1.86 -10.41 -3.90
N VAL A 53 -2.56 -10.38 -2.76
CA VAL A 53 -2.13 -9.63 -1.56
C VAL A 53 -0.76 -10.10 -1.10
N VAL A 54 -0.55 -11.42 -0.99
CA VAL A 54 0.75 -11.98 -0.58
C VAL A 54 1.87 -11.62 -1.55
N SER A 55 1.59 -11.61 -2.85
CA SER A 55 2.54 -11.17 -3.86
C SER A 55 2.86 -9.68 -3.74
N PHE A 56 1.86 -8.86 -3.46
CA PHE A 56 2.03 -7.42 -3.27
C PHE A 56 2.87 -7.12 -2.02
N GLU A 57 2.54 -7.73 -0.88
CA GLU A 57 3.32 -7.61 0.35
C GLU A 57 4.77 -8.05 0.18
N ARG A 58 4.99 -9.14 -0.56
CA ARG A 58 6.35 -9.59 -0.87
C ARG A 58 7.13 -8.53 -1.65
N SER A 59 6.51 -7.89 -2.63
CA SER A 59 7.13 -6.81 -3.40
C SER A 59 7.45 -5.59 -2.51
N ILE A 60 6.54 -5.22 -1.61
CA ILE A 60 6.75 -4.17 -0.60
C ILE A 60 7.93 -4.54 0.31
N ALA A 61 7.97 -5.79 0.81
CA ALA A 61 9.03 -6.27 1.68
C ALA A 61 10.39 -6.28 0.97
N MET A 62 10.44 -6.66 -0.30
CA MET A 62 11.67 -6.61 -1.11
C MET A 62 12.15 -5.18 -1.39
N ALA A 63 11.23 -4.21 -1.46
CA ALA A 63 11.56 -2.79 -1.61
C ALA A 63 12.03 -2.13 -0.29
N SER A 64 11.73 -2.75 0.86
CA SER A 64 12.11 -2.23 2.17
C SER A 64 13.59 -2.45 2.48
N TRP A 65 14.19 -1.52 3.22
CA TRP A 65 15.59 -1.64 3.64
C TRP A 65 15.76 -2.67 4.76
N ALA A 66 16.90 -3.37 4.75
CA ALA A 66 17.29 -4.19 5.87
C ALA A 66 17.61 -3.28 7.07
N GLY A 67 17.32 -3.75 8.30
CA GLY A 67 17.51 -2.96 9.52
C GLY A 67 18.93 -2.43 9.76
N THR A 68 19.93 -2.97 9.06
CA THR A 68 21.32 -2.48 9.06
C THR A 68 21.50 -1.21 8.24
N GLU A 69 20.80 -1.08 7.11
CA GLU A 69 20.84 0.10 6.21
C GLU A 69 20.06 1.28 6.83
N LEU A 70 19.02 0.95 7.61
CA LEU A 70 18.26 1.91 8.43
C LEU A 70 19.08 2.59 9.54
N ARG A 71 20.35 2.21 9.75
CA ARG A 71 21.23 2.89 10.72
C ARG A 71 22.01 4.07 10.12
N ASN A 72 22.02 4.22 8.79
CA ASN A 72 22.73 5.33 8.14
C ASN A 72 21.84 6.57 7.98
N TYR A 73 21.69 7.33 9.08
CA TYR A 73 20.79 8.48 9.16
C TYR A 73 21.05 9.58 8.12
N GLN A 74 22.30 9.76 7.67
CA GLN A 74 22.63 10.78 6.65
C GLN A 74 22.09 10.42 5.27
N GLN A 75 22.03 9.13 4.92
CA GLN A 75 21.50 8.65 3.63
C GLN A 75 19.97 8.56 3.61
N GLN A 76 19.34 8.68 4.79
CA GLN A 76 17.89 8.61 4.97
C GLN A 76 17.24 10.00 5.02
N TYR A 77 18.01 11.08 5.06
CA TYR A 77 17.46 12.41 5.16
C TYR A 77 17.12 12.96 3.77
N THR A 78 15.89 12.71 3.30
CA THR A 78 15.34 13.34 2.09
C THR A 78 14.24 14.31 2.51
N ALA A 79 14.58 15.59 2.66
CA ALA A 79 13.64 16.60 3.10
C ALA A 79 12.95 17.29 1.91
N PHE A 80 11.64 17.51 2.07
CA PHE A 80 10.81 18.30 1.18
C PHE A 80 10.21 19.46 1.97
N ASP A 81 10.51 20.66 1.50
CA ASP A 81 9.90 21.90 1.97
C ASP A 81 8.80 22.37 0.98
N ASP A 82 8.63 21.64 -0.14
CA ASP A 82 7.59 21.83 -1.15
C ASP A 82 6.87 20.50 -1.45
N LEU A 83 5.55 20.47 -1.28
CA LEU A 83 4.73 19.29 -1.55
C LEU A 83 4.47 19.09 -3.05
N GLU A 84 4.57 20.14 -3.88
CA GLU A 84 4.52 19.98 -5.34
C GLU A 84 5.76 19.25 -5.86
N GLU A 85 6.95 19.57 -5.34
CA GLU A 85 8.17 18.81 -5.62
C GLU A 85 8.05 17.35 -5.17
N MET A 86 7.41 17.12 -4.01
CA MET A 86 7.15 15.77 -3.50
C MET A 86 6.22 14.98 -4.43
N ASP A 87 5.14 15.58 -4.91
CA ASP A 87 4.22 14.98 -5.89
C ASP A 87 4.92 14.74 -7.23
N TYR A 88 5.79 15.66 -7.68
CA TYR A 88 6.58 15.48 -8.89
C TYR A 88 7.57 14.31 -8.79
N ARG A 89 8.13 14.08 -7.59
CA ARG A 89 9.10 13.01 -7.34
C ARG A 89 8.45 11.62 -7.22
N PHE A 90 7.22 11.57 -6.72
CA PHE A 90 6.43 10.36 -6.48
C PHE A 90 5.04 10.49 -7.12
N GLN A 91 5.00 10.42 -8.45
CA GLN A 91 3.83 10.82 -9.25
C GLN A 91 2.66 9.84 -9.15
N GLY A 92 2.95 8.55 -8.98
CA GLY A 92 1.93 7.52 -8.79
C GLY A 92 1.34 7.51 -7.38
N LEU A 93 2.06 8.07 -6.41
CA LEU A 93 1.64 8.07 -5.00
C LEU A 93 0.95 9.34 -4.52
N TYR A 94 1.17 10.48 -5.19
CA TYR A 94 0.60 11.77 -4.80
C TYR A 94 0.81 12.10 -3.30
N LEU A 95 2.03 11.85 -2.79
CA LEU A 95 2.33 11.96 -1.37
C LEU A 95 2.18 13.40 -0.83
N GLY A 96 2.46 14.40 -1.67
CA GLY A 96 2.24 15.80 -1.32
C GLY A 96 0.77 16.11 -1.12
N ALA A 97 -0.10 15.62 -2.01
CA ALA A 97 -1.55 15.72 -1.83
C ALA A 97 -2.04 15.01 -0.56
N TYR A 98 -1.50 13.82 -0.26
CA TYR A 98 -1.79 13.09 0.98
C TYR A 98 -1.40 13.89 2.24
N VAL A 99 -0.20 14.46 2.27
CA VAL A 99 0.24 15.30 3.40
C VAL A 99 -0.65 16.54 3.54
N ARG A 100 -1.03 17.20 2.44
CA ARG A 100 -1.99 18.34 2.49
C ARG A 100 -3.32 17.94 3.12
N ALA A 101 -3.86 16.79 2.72
CA ALA A 101 -5.11 16.27 3.29
C ALA A 101 -4.98 16.01 4.79
N LEU A 102 -3.91 15.34 5.23
CA LEU A 102 -3.64 15.09 6.66
C LEU A 102 -3.54 16.38 7.48
N LEU A 103 -2.77 17.36 6.98
CA LEU A 103 -2.63 18.65 7.65
C LEU A 103 -3.97 19.40 7.71
N SER A 104 -4.80 19.32 6.67
CA SER A 104 -6.13 19.95 6.66
C SER A 104 -7.08 19.39 7.74
N MET A 105 -6.89 18.14 8.16
CA MET A 105 -7.69 17.51 9.21
C MET A 105 -7.26 17.96 10.62
N ALA A 106 -6.03 18.44 10.76
CA ALA A 106 -5.50 18.90 12.04
C ALA A 106 -5.93 20.35 12.33
N LYS A 107 -6.67 20.55 13.43
CA LYS A 107 -7.07 21.89 13.86
C LYS A 107 -5.85 22.77 14.13
N GLY A 108 -5.75 23.89 13.41
CA GLY A 108 -4.69 24.88 13.59
C GLY A 108 -3.37 24.56 12.88
N ALA A 109 -3.33 23.54 12.02
CA ALA A 109 -2.15 23.27 11.21
C ALA A 109 -1.94 24.37 10.15
N ASN A 110 -0.71 24.87 10.05
CA ASN A 110 -0.31 25.77 8.99
C ASN A 110 0.13 24.96 7.77
N ILE A 111 -0.77 24.80 6.81
CA ILE A 111 -0.50 24.13 5.52
C ILE A 111 0.62 24.77 4.70
N ASN A 112 1.08 25.97 5.05
CA ASN A 112 2.17 26.69 4.37
C ASN A 112 3.51 26.62 5.13
N GLN A 113 3.57 25.98 6.30
CA GLN A 113 4.79 25.78 7.08
C GLN A 113 4.89 24.33 7.50
N PHE A 114 5.40 23.51 6.60
CA PHE A 114 5.66 22.09 6.83
C PHE A 114 7.10 21.77 6.43
N LYS A 115 7.59 20.66 6.97
CA LYS A 115 8.80 20.01 6.51
C LYS A 115 8.57 18.52 6.57
N VAL A 116 8.64 17.86 5.42
CA VAL A 116 8.47 16.41 5.34
C VAL A 116 9.82 15.78 5.13
N VAL A 117 10.18 14.78 5.93
CA VAL A 117 11.40 14.01 5.73
C VAL A 117 11.01 12.59 5.37
N VAL A 118 11.37 12.18 4.15
CA VAL A 118 11.20 10.81 3.68
C VAL A 118 12.43 9.99 4.07
N SER A 119 12.27 9.14 5.08
CA SER A 119 13.37 8.34 5.64
C SER A 119 13.89 7.22 4.72
N GLN A 120 13.06 6.72 3.79
CA GLN A 120 13.43 5.64 2.88
C GLN A 120 13.04 6.01 1.44
N PRO A 121 13.74 6.96 0.79
CA PRO A 121 13.37 7.46 -0.52
C PRO A 121 13.31 6.37 -1.60
N SER A 122 14.17 5.34 -1.54
CA SER A 122 14.14 4.24 -2.50
C SER A 122 12.94 3.31 -2.32
N TYR A 123 12.44 3.13 -1.09
CA TYR A 123 11.21 2.38 -0.83
C TYR A 123 10.03 3.06 -1.51
N PHE A 124 9.90 4.38 -1.30
CA PHE A 124 8.85 5.17 -1.94
C PHE A 124 9.02 5.23 -3.47
N ALA A 125 10.25 5.26 -3.99
CA ALA A 125 10.48 5.22 -5.44
C ALA A 125 10.11 3.85 -6.05
N ALA A 126 10.40 2.75 -5.36
CA ALA A 126 9.99 1.42 -5.79
C ALA A 126 8.47 1.26 -5.74
N LEU A 127 7.83 1.76 -4.68
CA LEU A 127 6.38 1.77 -4.54
C LEU A 127 5.72 2.63 -5.64
N ASP A 128 6.24 3.82 -5.90
CA ASP A 128 5.78 4.72 -6.96
C ASP A 128 5.85 4.05 -8.34
N GLY A 129 6.96 3.36 -8.64
CA GLY A 129 7.09 2.58 -9.86
C GLY A 129 6.11 1.40 -9.98
N MET A 130 5.69 0.80 -8.85
CA MET A 130 4.65 -0.24 -8.87
C MET A 130 3.28 0.31 -9.28
N PHE A 131 2.95 1.56 -8.88
CA PHE A 131 1.72 2.23 -9.27
C PHE A 131 1.78 2.81 -10.69
N ASP A 132 2.90 3.42 -11.08
CA ASP A 132 3.09 4.03 -12.41
C ASP A 132 3.09 2.98 -13.54
N ALA A 133 3.61 1.78 -13.27
CA ALA A 133 3.60 0.68 -14.23
C ALA A 133 2.18 0.12 -14.52
N GLY A 134 1.14 0.65 -13.88
CA GLY A 134 -0.26 0.32 -14.16
C GLY A 134 -0.67 -1.10 -13.74
N TYR A 135 0.21 -1.82 -13.04
CA TYR A 135 -0.05 -3.14 -12.50
C TYR A 135 -1.04 -3.12 -11.32
N HIS A 136 -1.20 -1.96 -10.67
CA HIS A 136 -2.04 -1.78 -9.50
C HIS A 136 -2.84 -0.48 -9.61
N SER A 137 -4.16 -0.56 -9.41
CA SER A 137 -4.99 0.64 -9.25
C SER A 137 -4.96 1.13 -7.80
N LEU A 138 -5.27 2.41 -7.59
CA LEU A 138 -5.46 2.97 -6.26
C LEU A 138 -6.54 2.22 -5.47
N GLU A 139 -7.57 1.73 -6.15
CA GLU A 139 -8.66 0.92 -5.57
C GLU A 139 -8.15 -0.44 -5.06
N ASP A 140 -7.27 -1.10 -5.80
CA ASP A 140 -6.62 -2.34 -5.35
C ASP A 140 -5.83 -2.09 -4.04
N TYR A 141 -5.15 -0.95 -3.94
CA TYR A 141 -4.39 -0.58 -2.74
C TYR A 141 -5.27 -0.18 -1.55
N ILE A 142 -6.37 0.52 -1.78
CA ILE A 142 -7.35 0.85 -0.72
C ILE A 142 -7.96 -0.44 -0.16
N ASN A 143 -8.36 -1.37 -1.03
CA ASN A 143 -8.87 -2.68 -0.62
C ASN A 143 -7.82 -3.46 0.16
N TYR A 144 -6.55 -3.42 -0.27
CA TYR A 144 -5.44 -3.98 0.49
C TYR A 144 -5.30 -3.36 1.89
N LEU A 145 -5.26 -2.02 2.00
CA LEU A 145 -5.12 -1.33 3.29
C LEU A 145 -6.27 -1.62 4.24
N ALA A 146 -7.49 -1.73 3.74
CA ALA A 146 -8.67 -2.01 4.56
C ALA A 146 -8.64 -3.39 5.25
N ILE A 147 -7.82 -4.32 4.77
CA ILE A 147 -7.60 -5.65 5.38
C ILE A 147 -6.56 -5.54 6.51
N HIS A 148 -5.78 -4.47 6.58
CA HIS A 148 -4.73 -4.33 7.60
C HIS A 148 -5.13 -3.46 8.81
N PHE A 149 -6.36 -2.92 8.82
CA PHE A 149 -6.94 -2.10 9.89
C PHE A 149 -8.19 -2.78 10.48
#